data_AF-A0AAD9MMK8-F1
#
_entry.id   AF-A0AAD9MMK8-F1
#
_cell.length_a   1.000
_cell.length_b   1.000
_cell.length_c   1.000
_cell.angle_alpha   90.00
_cell.angle_beta   90.00
_cell.angle_gamma   90.00
#
_symmetry.space_group_name_H-M   'P 1'
#
loop_
_entity.id
_entity.type
_entity.pdbx_description
1 polymer ?
#
loop_
_entity_poly.entity_id
_entity_poly.type
_entity_poly.pdbx_seq_one_letter_code
_entity_poly.pdbx_strand_id
1 'polypeptide(L)' 'MIEPHFKVDDKTYIPDLVFLRGKQVVIVDPTVVWESNPNSLSEAAKKKVEKYIPIMKTVKDFTGKSSVSLFGFPVGGRGT' A
#
# COMPACT_ATOMS: atom_id res chain seq x y z
N MET A 1 17.20 4.83 -0.37
CA MET A 1 15.78 4.44 -0.25
C MET A 1 15.49 4.41 1.23
N ILE A 2 14.59 5.26 1.74
CA ILE A 2 14.22 5.25 3.16
C ILE A 2 13.01 4.33 3.25
N GLU A 3 13.08 3.29 4.07
CA GLU A 3 11.93 2.46 4.41
C GLU A 3 11.08 3.24 5.43
N PRO A 4 9.91 3.78 5.02
CA PRO A 4 9.18 4.70 5.86
C PRO A 4 8.31 3.93 6.85
N HIS A 5 8.47 4.25 8.12
CA HIS A 5 7.71 3.66 9.21
C HIS A 5 6.63 4.63 9.66
N PHE A 6 5.37 4.29 9.42
CA PHE A 6 4.23 5.10 9.86
C PHE A 6 3.59 4.48 11.10
N LYS A 7 3.52 5.25 12.19
CA LYS A 7 2.86 4.83 13.42
C LYS A 7 1.47 5.44 13.52
N VAL A 8 0.48 4.63 13.85
CA VAL A 8 -0.88 5.05 14.20
C VAL A 8 -1.28 4.24 15.42
N ASP A 9 -1.56 4.93 16.53
CA ASP A 9 -1.72 4.32 17.85
C ASP A 9 -0.54 3.38 18.18
N ASP A 10 -0.82 2.14 18.60
CA ASP A 10 0.20 1.13 18.91
C ASP A 10 0.61 0.27 17.69
N LYS A 11 0.16 0.63 16.47
CA LYS A 11 0.46 -0.13 15.24
C LYS A 11 1.47 0.59 14.36
N THR A 12 2.45 -0.16 13.87
CA THR A 12 3.42 0.31 12.87
C THR A 12 3.06 -0.26 11.50
N TYR A 13 3.07 0.61 10.49
CA TYR A 13 2.81 0.28 9.10
C TYR A 13 4.05 0.59 8.27
N ILE A 14 4.48 -0.39 7.50
CA ILE A 14 5.67 -0.32 6.66
C ILE A 14 5.21 -0.69 5.25
N PRO A 15 4.98 0.30 4.37
CA PRO A 15 4.70 0.05 2.96
C PRO A 15 5.99 -0.23 2.18
N ASP A 16 5.93 -1.15 1.22
CA ASP A 16 7.10 -1.52 0.41
C ASP A 16 7.59 -0.36 -0.46
N LEU A 17 6.67 0.40 -1.07
CA LEU A 17 7.00 1.51 -1.97
C LEU A 17 6.18 2.75 -1.64
N VAL A 18 6.88 3.88 -1.50
CA VAL A 18 6.28 5.20 -1.34
C VAL A 18 6.90 6.17 -2.33
N PHE A 19 6.09 6.67 -3.26
CA PHE A 19 6.49 7.64 -4.26
C PHE A 19 5.95 9.02 -3.94
N LEU A 20 6.79 10.04 -4.11
CA LEU A 20 6.39 11.45 -4.01
C LEU A 20 6.42 12.07 -5.40
N ARG A 21 5.28 12.58 -5.88
CA ARG A 21 5.21 13.29 -7.17
C ARG A 21 4.32 14.52 -7.06
N GLY A 22 4.91 15.69 -7.27
CA GLY A 22 4.18 16.96 -7.18
C GLY A 22 3.50 17.12 -5.81
N LYS A 23 2.16 17.18 -5.81
CA LYS A 23 1.31 17.29 -4.61
C LYS A 23 0.73 15.95 -4.10
N GLN A 24 1.15 14.84 -4.69
CA GLN A 24 0.62 13.50 -4.41
C GLN A 24 1.68 12.58 -3.81
N VAL A 25 1.24 11.74 -2.89
CA VAL A 25 1.95 10.52 -2.46
C VAL A 25 1.25 9.31 -3.06
N VAL A 26 2.03 8.35 -3.54
CA VAL A 26 1.51 7.07 -4.02
C VAL A 26 2.18 5.96 -3.22
N ILE A 27 1.35 5.19 -2.51
CA ILE A 27 1.79 3.98 -1.81
C ILE A 27 1.44 2.79 -2.69
N VAL A 28 2.44 1.96 -3.00
CA VAL A 28 2.26 0.72 -3.75
C VAL A 28 2.78 -0.42 -2.89
N ASP A 29 1.96 -1.45 -2.73
CA ASP A 29 2.31 -2.64 -1.95
C ASP A 29 2.21 -3.89 -2.84
N PRO A 30 3.34 -4.33 -3.41
CA PRO A 30 3.41 -5.54 -4.19
C PRO A 30 3.09 -6.78 -3.34
N THR A 31 2.41 -7.75 -3.93
CA THR A 31 2.21 -9.06 -3.27
C THR A 31 2.11 -10.14 -4.32
N VAL A 32 2.73 -11.30 -4.07
CA VAL A 32 2.50 -12.49 -4.90
C VAL A 32 1.27 -13.22 -4.36
N VAL A 33 0.38 -13.65 -5.24
CA VAL A 33 -0.86 -14.33 -4.87
C VAL A 33 -0.97 -15.61 -5.68
N TRP A 34 -1.12 -16.73 -4.99
CA TRP A 34 -1.56 -17.96 -5.63
C TRP A 34 -3.07 -17.89 -5.85
N GLU A 35 -3.49 -17.89 -7.11
CA GLU A 35 -4.89 -17.69 -7.47
C GLU A 35 -5.69 -18.98 -7.19
N SER A 36 -6.68 -18.90 -6.30
CA SER A 36 -7.59 -20.01 -5.99
C SER A 36 -8.97 -19.83 -6.62
N ASN A 37 -9.29 -18.62 -7.04
CA ASN A 37 -10.53 -18.26 -7.71
C ASN A 37 -10.33 -17.00 -8.59
N PRO A 38 -11.28 -16.67 -9.49
CA PRO A 38 -11.15 -15.53 -10.41
C PRO A 38 -10.96 -14.15 -9.75
N ASN A 39 -11.30 -14.02 -8.46
CA ASN A 39 -11.22 -12.76 -7.71
C ASN A 39 -10.01 -12.70 -6.77
N SER A 40 -9.14 -13.71 -6.71
CA SER A 40 -8.02 -13.75 -5.75
C SER A 40 -7.12 -12.51 -5.83
N LEU A 41 -6.82 -12.03 -7.04
CA LEU A 41 -6.01 -10.82 -7.23
C LEU A 41 -6.74 -9.55 -6.79
N SER A 42 -8.01 -9.37 -7.20
CA SER A 42 -8.77 -8.16 -6.86
C SER A 42 -9.03 -8.06 -5.35
N GLU A 43 -9.30 -9.19 -4.70
CA GLU A 43 -9.42 -9.27 -3.24
C GLU A 43 -8.10 -8.93 -2.54
N ALA A 44 -6.97 -9.45 -3.02
CA ALA A 44 -5.66 -9.12 -2.46
C ALA A 44 -5.32 -7.63 -2.62
N ALA A 45 -5.59 -7.04 -3.79
CA ALA A 45 -5.42 -5.61 -4.02
C ALA A 45 -6.24 -4.77 -3.02
N LYS A 46 -7.52 -5.12 -2.84
CA LYS A 46 -8.42 -4.44 -1.91
C LYS A 46 -7.94 -4.55 -0.46
N LYS A 47 -7.51 -5.74 -0.02
CA LYS A 47 -6.95 -5.96 1.33
C LYS A 47 -5.74 -5.07 1.60
N LYS A 48 -4.85 -4.88 0.61
CA LYS A 48 -3.70 -3.97 0.76
C LYS A 48 -4.14 -2.51 0.85
N VAL A 49 -5.12 -2.08 0.06
CA VAL A 49 -5.68 -0.72 0.19
C VAL A 49 -6.25 -0.53 1.60
N GLU A 50 -7.10 -1.44 2.07
CA GLU A 50 -7.71 -1.39 3.41
C GLU A 50 -6.66 -1.37 4.53
N LYS A 51 -5.57 -2.15 4.40
CA LYS A 51 -4.45 -2.16 5.34
C LYS A 51 -3.84 -0.77 5.55
N TYR A 52 -3.72 0.05 4.51
CA TYR A 52 -3.02 1.34 4.57
C TYR A 52 -3.94 2.57 4.67
N ILE A 53 -5.27 2.40 4.60
CA ILE A 53 -6.23 3.49 4.87
C ILE A 53 -5.92 4.23 6.19
N PRO A 54 -5.64 3.54 7.32
CA PRO A 54 -5.41 4.21 8.60
C PRO A 54 -4.24 5.20 8.59
N ILE A 55 -3.23 4.99 7.74
CA ILE A 55 -2.03 5.84 7.71
C ILE A 55 -2.13 7.00 6.73
N MET A 56 -3.21 7.14 5.96
CA MET A 56 -3.31 8.17 4.91
C MET A 56 -3.12 9.58 5.46
N LYS A 57 -3.67 9.88 6.64
CA LYS A 57 -3.49 11.20 7.28
C LYS A 57 -2.04 11.40 7.71
N THR A 58 -1.47 10.44 8.45
CA THR A 58 -0.07 10.47 8.89
C THR A 58 0.91 10.66 7.73
N VAL A 59 0.66 10.00 6.59
CA VAL A 59 1.47 10.13 5.38
C VAL A 59 1.37 11.54 4.79
N LYS A 60 0.20 12.15 4.74
CA LYS A 60 0.05 13.55 4.30
C LYS A 60 0.82 14.50 5.20
N ASP A 61 0.65 14.36 6.51
CA ASP A 61 1.27 15.22 7.51
C ASP A 61 2.81 15.09 7.45
N PHE A 62 3.33 13.87 7.32
CA PHE A 62 4.76 13.61 7.20
C PHE A 62 5.39 14.15 5.89
N THR A 63 4.66 14.08 4.78
CA THR A 63 5.18 14.43 3.45
C THR A 63 4.84 15.87 3.01
N GLY A 64 3.94 16.55 3.71
CA GLY A 64 3.39 17.86 3.34
C GLY A 64 2.56 17.85 2.05
N LYS A 65 2.10 16.68 1.60
CA LYS A 65 1.36 16.51 0.33
C LYS A 65 -0.15 16.53 0.55
N SER A 66 -0.90 17.01 -0.43
CA SER A 66 -2.36 17.18 -0.31
C SER A 66 -3.16 15.90 -0.53
N SER A 67 -2.62 14.93 -1.27
CA SER A 67 -3.31 13.68 -1.62
C SER A 67 -2.42 12.46 -1.45
N VAL A 68 -3.07 11.33 -1.12
CA VAL A 68 -2.45 10.01 -0.99
C VAL A 68 -3.30 9.04 -1.80
N SER A 69 -2.66 8.22 -2.62
CA SER A 69 -3.29 7.12 -3.34
C SER A 69 -2.65 5.80 -2.91
N LEU A 70 -3.48 4.78 -2.71
CA LEU A 70 -3.07 3.46 -2.24
C LEU A 70 -3.31 2.45 -3.37
N PHE A 71 -2.31 1.63 -3.65
CA PHE A 71 -2.42 0.56 -4.64
C PHE A 71 -1.88 -0.73 -4.05
N GLY A 72 -2.76 -1.72 -3.91
CA GLY A 72 -2.30 -3.11 -3.83
C GLY A 72 -1.90 -3.57 -5.22
N PHE A 73 -0.69 -4.10 -5.37
CA PHE A 73 -0.17 -4.57 -6.66
C PHE A 73 0.02 -6.10 -6.62
N PRO A 74 -1.07 -6.87 -6.73
CA PRO A 74 -0.98 -8.33 -6.73
C PRO A 74 -0.39 -8.82 -8.05
N VAL A 75 0.54 -9.76 -7.96
CA VAL A 75 1.10 -10.49 -9.08
C VAL A 75 0.69 -11.96 -8.92
N GLY A 76 0.01 -12.50 -9.92
CA GLY A 76 -0.36 -13.90 -9.94
C GLY A 76 0.88 -14.78 -9.98
N GLY A 77 1.00 -15.68 -9.00
CA GLY A 77 1.96 -16.77 -9.08
C GLY A 77 1.45 -17.80 -10.09
N ARG A 78 2.31 -18.21 -11.03
CA ARG A 78 2.09 -19.40 -11.86
C ARG A 78 3.26 -20.36 -11.63
N GLY A 79 2.95 -21.62 -11.38
CA GLY A 79 3.92 -22.66 -10.98
C GLY A 79 3.36 -23.58 -9.89
N THR A 80 3.03 -24.82 -10.26
CA THR A 80 2.63 -25.92 -9.36
C THR A 80 3.78 -26.43 -8.53
#